data_AF-A0AAD1KNA6-F1
#
_entry.id   AF-A0AAD1KNA6-F1
#
_cell.length_a   1.000
_cell.length_b   1.000
_cell.length_c   1.000
_cell.angle_alpha   90.00
_cell.angle_beta   90.00
_cell.angle_gamma   90.00
#
_symmetry.space_group_name_H-M   'P 1'
#
loop_
_entity.id
_entity.type
_entity.pdbx_description
1 polymer ?
#
loop_
_entity_poly.entity_id
_entity_poly.type
_entity_poly.pdbx_seq_one_letter_code
_entity_poly.pdbx_strand_id
1 'polypeptide(L)'
;MAGQPKVQFSAFKLDIPVAGLILRAFGTIPVNTTDVRGFFAGNAEALAEGDCVVIYPEGGITSYETSVNTFRPGAFALSVRTGAPVVPVALVRTGRTVGVRWRCPQLEARVGSPMYPDPTLPTHQAREELRQRAERFVSQALDETAGTRKGEPVTGPR
;
A
#
# COMPACT_ATOMS: atom_id res chain seq x y z
N MET A 1 -23.19 19.63 -1.42
CA MET A 1 -23.54 18.22 -1.22
C MET A 1 -22.25 17.44 -1.41
N ALA A 2 -21.65 16.93 -0.33
CA ALA A 2 -20.43 16.13 -0.44
C ALA A 2 -20.80 14.81 -1.14
N GLY A 3 -20.12 14.49 -2.24
CA GLY A 3 -20.26 13.19 -2.90
C GLY A 3 -19.88 12.07 -1.94
N GLN A 4 -20.36 10.84 -2.20
CA GLN A 4 -19.91 9.69 -1.42
C GLN A 4 -18.38 9.53 -1.56
N PRO A 5 -17.64 9.31 -0.46
CA PRO A 5 -16.19 9.17 -0.52
C PRO A 5 -15.83 7.97 -1.41
N LYS A 6 -14.96 8.21 -2.38
CA LYS A 6 -14.49 7.18 -3.32
C LYS A 6 -13.08 6.74 -2.95
N VAL A 7 -12.73 5.50 -3.31
CA VAL A 7 -11.38 4.99 -3.16
C VAL A 7 -10.66 5.18 -4.49
N GLN A 8 -9.73 6.13 -4.53
CA GLN A 8 -8.89 6.38 -5.69
C GLN A 8 -7.56 5.66 -5.56
N PHE A 9 -7.11 5.01 -6.64
CA PHE A 9 -5.82 4.35 -6.67
C PHE A 9 -4.79 5.22 -7.38
N SER A 10 -3.69 5.51 -6.69
CA SER A 10 -2.55 6.23 -7.25
C SER A 10 -1.55 5.23 -7.79
N ALA A 11 -1.65 4.91 -9.09
CA ALA A 11 -0.94 3.80 -9.72
C ALA A 11 -0.07 4.26 -10.91
N PHE A 12 1.13 3.67 -10.99
CA PHE A 12 2.12 3.90 -12.07
C PHE A 12 2.02 2.89 -13.23
N LYS A 13 1.63 1.64 -12.94
CA LYS A 13 1.49 0.56 -13.94
C LYS A 13 0.03 0.15 -14.09
N LEU A 14 -0.66 0.79 -15.02
CA LEU A 14 -2.06 0.47 -15.36
C LEU A 14 -2.19 -0.68 -16.37
N ASP A 15 -1.08 -1.31 -16.75
CA ASP A 15 -0.99 -2.31 -17.82
C ASP A 15 -0.98 -3.76 -17.30
N ILE A 16 -1.15 -3.96 -15.98
CA ILE A 16 -1.30 -5.30 -15.42
C ILE A 16 -2.70 -5.83 -15.79
N PRO A 17 -2.83 -6.95 -16.52
CA PRO A 17 -4.15 -7.45 -16.89
C PRO A 17 -4.95 -7.80 -15.62
N VAL A 18 -6.24 -7.45 -15.63
CA VAL A 18 -7.19 -7.55 -14.50
C VAL A 18 -6.96 -6.54 -13.37
N ALA A 19 -5.75 -6.41 -12.81
CA ALA A 19 -5.49 -5.41 -11.77
C ALA A 19 -5.64 -3.98 -12.31
N GLY A 20 -5.10 -3.69 -13.50
CA GLY A 20 -5.30 -2.41 -14.19
C GLY A 20 -6.76 -2.14 -14.54
N LEU A 21 -7.56 -3.17 -14.82
CA LEU A 21 -8.99 -3.04 -15.10
C LEU A 21 -9.78 -2.70 -13.83
N ILE A 22 -9.46 -3.36 -12.72
CA ILE A 22 -10.05 -3.11 -11.39
C ILE A 22 -9.67 -1.70 -10.91
N LEU A 23 -8.39 -1.32 -11.00
CA LEU A 23 -7.91 0.02 -10.61
C LEU A 23 -8.61 1.13 -11.41
N ARG A 24 -8.80 0.94 -12.73
CA ARG A 24 -9.52 1.88 -13.60
C ARG A 24 -11.01 1.99 -13.24
N ALA A 25 -11.64 0.90 -12.80
CA ALA A 25 -13.05 0.88 -12.43
C ALA A 25 -13.36 1.61 -11.11
N PHE A 26 -12.41 1.69 -10.18
CA PHE A 26 -12.56 2.40 -8.89
C PHE A 26 -12.16 3.88 -8.95
N GLY A 27 -11.61 4.35 -10.07
CA GLY A 27 -11.00 5.67 -10.19
C GLY A 27 -9.50 5.59 -9.95
N THR A 28 -8.71 5.93 -10.96
CA THR A 28 -7.25 5.97 -10.85
C THR A 28 -6.76 7.39 -11.06
N ILE A 29 -5.89 7.86 -10.16
CA ILE A 29 -5.07 9.04 -10.38
C ILE A 29 -3.83 8.54 -11.14
N PRO A 30 -3.69 8.87 -12.45
CA PRO A 30 -2.54 8.42 -13.22
C PRO A 30 -1.28 9.07 -12.66
N VAL A 31 -0.35 8.26 -12.15
CA VAL A 31 0.93 8.75 -11.65
C VAL A 31 1.99 8.52 -12.71
N ASN A 32 2.64 9.60 -13.14
CA ASN A 32 3.87 9.51 -13.92
C ASN A 32 5.07 9.72 -12.99
N THR A 33 6.03 8.80 -12.99
CA THR A 33 7.25 8.91 -12.17
C THR A 33 8.11 10.11 -12.50
N THR A 34 7.98 10.69 -13.70
CA THR A 34 8.68 11.93 -14.08
C THR A 34 7.91 13.19 -13.69
N ASP A 35 6.60 13.08 -13.40
CA ASP A 35 5.76 14.22 -13.02
C ASP A 35 5.40 14.19 -11.52
N VAL A 36 6.36 14.62 -10.71
CA VAL A 36 6.19 14.76 -9.27
C VAL A 36 5.12 15.81 -8.93
N ARG A 37 4.99 16.87 -9.74
CA ARG A 37 4.01 17.93 -9.48
C ARG A 37 2.59 17.44 -9.71
N GLY A 38 2.34 16.76 -10.83
CA GLY A 38 1.05 16.13 -11.14
C GLY A 38 0.66 15.09 -10.10
N PHE A 39 1.61 14.26 -9.63
CA PHE A 39 1.37 13.34 -8.52
C PHE A 39 0.80 14.06 -7.30
N PHE A 40 1.45 15.13 -6.83
CA PHE A 40 0.99 15.81 -5.64
C PHE A 40 -0.31 16.58 -5.86
N ALA A 41 -0.49 17.20 -7.03
CA ALA A 41 -1.70 17.98 -7.33
C ALA A 41 -2.94 17.08 -7.33
N GLY A 42 -2.93 16.00 -8.13
CA GLY A 42 -4.11 15.12 -8.25
C GLY A 42 -4.43 14.39 -6.96
N ASN A 43 -3.42 13.91 -6.22
CA ASN A 43 -3.67 13.24 -4.94
C ASN A 43 -4.11 14.20 -3.84
N ALA A 44 -3.61 15.44 -3.81
CA ALA A 44 -4.08 16.43 -2.83
C ALA A 44 -5.52 16.89 -3.12
N GLU A 45 -5.88 17.02 -4.39
CA GLU A 45 -7.26 17.31 -4.82
C GLU A 45 -8.23 16.22 -4.39
N ALA A 46 -7.92 14.94 -4.70
CA ALA A 46 -8.76 13.82 -4.26
C ALA A 46 -8.92 13.77 -2.73
N LEU A 47 -7.84 13.96 -1.97
CA LEU A 47 -7.91 14.03 -0.51
C LEU A 47 -8.77 15.21 -0.02
N ALA A 48 -8.71 16.36 -0.70
CA ALA A 48 -9.54 17.53 -0.37
C ALA A 48 -11.03 17.32 -0.68
N GLU A 49 -11.35 16.50 -1.68
CA GLU A 49 -12.72 16.08 -2.01
C GLU A 49 -13.30 15.05 -1.02
N GLY A 50 -12.47 14.55 -0.10
CA GLY A 50 -12.85 13.54 0.89
C GLY A 50 -12.63 12.10 0.43
N ASP A 51 -11.91 11.90 -0.67
CA ASP A 51 -11.60 10.57 -1.19
C ASP A 51 -10.43 9.92 -0.45
N CYS A 52 -10.43 8.59 -0.44
CA CYS A 52 -9.33 7.78 0.07
C CYS A 52 -8.34 7.47 -1.06
N VAL A 53 -7.07 7.80 -0.88
CA VAL A 53 -6.02 7.52 -1.87
C VAL A 53 -5.19 6.31 -1.46
N VAL A 54 -5.11 5.30 -2.34
CA VAL A 54 -4.25 4.12 -2.15
C VAL A 54 -2.93 4.31 -2.90
N ILE A 55 -1.81 4.24 -2.18
CA ILE A 55 -0.45 4.37 -2.75
C ILE A 55 0.37 3.14 -2.37
N TYR A 56 1.04 2.52 -3.35
CA TYR A 56 2.04 1.48 -3.13
C TYR A 56 3.43 2.10 -3.06
N PRO A 57 4.04 2.21 -1.86
CA PRO A 57 5.27 2.98 -1.68
C PRO A 57 6.50 2.32 -2.33
N GLU A 58 6.43 1.06 -2.75
CA GLU A 58 7.55 0.35 -3.39
C GLU A 58 7.79 0.80 -4.85
N GLY A 59 6.79 1.41 -5.50
CA GLY A 59 6.89 1.89 -6.89
C GLY A 59 6.92 0.78 -7.94
N GLY A 60 6.73 -0.47 -7.55
CA GLY A 60 6.62 -1.65 -8.43
C GLY A 60 6.08 -2.85 -7.66
N ILE A 61 5.64 -3.87 -8.38
CA ILE A 61 5.32 -5.19 -7.81
C ILE A 61 6.55 -6.05 -8.04
N THR A 62 7.34 -6.30 -7.00
CA THR A 62 8.46 -7.27 -7.09
C THR A 62 7.88 -8.65 -6.85
N SER A 63 7.75 -9.44 -7.92
CA SER A 63 7.27 -10.81 -7.81
C SER A 63 8.29 -11.63 -6.99
N TYR A 64 7.79 -12.44 -6.06
CA TYR A 64 8.54 -13.47 -5.30
C TYR A 64 9.37 -13.02 -4.09
N GLU A 65 9.42 -11.74 -3.72
CA GLU A 65 10.07 -11.33 -2.47
C GLU A 65 9.20 -11.61 -1.23
N THR A 66 9.85 -12.03 -0.14
CA THR A 66 9.22 -12.30 1.15
C THR A 66 9.34 -11.13 2.13
N SER A 67 10.06 -10.08 1.73
CA SER A 67 10.27 -8.82 2.47
C SER A 67 9.73 -7.65 1.66
N VAL A 68 9.34 -6.56 2.34
CA VAL A 68 9.03 -5.29 1.68
C VAL A 68 10.30 -4.60 1.19
N ASN A 69 10.18 -3.92 0.06
CA ASN A 69 11.21 -3.02 -0.44
C ASN A 69 11.18 -1.69 0.33
N THR A 70 12.29 -0.94 0.30
CA THR A 70 12.33 0.38 0.94
C THR A 70 11.23 1.27 0.39
N PHE A 71 10.40 1.80 1.29
CA PHE A 71 9.29 2.66 0.92
C PHE A 71 9.78 3.99 0.36
N ARG A 72 9.27 4.38 -0.82
CA ARG A 72 9.50 5.70 -1.41
C ARG A 72 8.81 6.78 -0.58
N PRO A 73 9.38 8.00 -0.48
CA PRO A 73 8.90 9.05 0.42
C PRO A 73 7.61 9.75 -0.04
N GLY A 74 7.12 9.52 -1.26
CA GLY A 74 6.05 10.32 -1.89
C GLY A 74 4.73 10.33 -1.13
N ALA A 75 4.25 9.17 -0.66
CA ALA A 75 3.00 9.06 0.11
C ALA A 75 3.09 9.81 1.46
N PHE A 76 4.23 9.70 2.12
CA PHE A 76 4.47 10.35 3.41
C PHE A 76 4.64 11.86 3.26
N ALA A 77 5.29 12.30 2.17
CA ALA A 77 5.36 13.72 1.83
C ALA A 77 3.98 14.29 1.52
N LEU A 78 3.09 13.51 0.88
CA LEU A 78 1.72 13.92 0.63
C LEU A 78 0.97 14.11 1.96
N SER A 79 1.06 13.14 2.88
CA SER A 79 0.47 13.22 4.22
C SER A 79 0.96 14.45 5.01
N VAL A 80 2.26 14.73 5.00
CA VAL A 80 2.81 15.94 5.65
C VAL A 80 2.26 17.23 5.03
N ARG A 81 2.00 17.25 3.71
CA ARG A 81 1.48 18.43 3.01
C ARG A 81 -0.02 18.64 3.20
N THR A 82 -0.80 17.57 3.27
CA THR A 82 -2.26 17.64 3.32
C THR A 82 -2.82 17.49 4.74
N GLY A 83 -2.02 16.99 5.69
CA GLY A 83 -2.46 16.60 7.02
C GLY A 83 -3.27 15.29 7.06
N ALA A 84 -3.46 14.63 5.91
CA ALA A 84 -4.21 13.39 5.83
C ALA A 84 -3.46 12.24 6.55
N PRO A 85 -4.17 11.36 7.28
CA PRO A 85 -3.54 10.20 7.91
C PRO A 85 -3.07 9.16 6.88
N VAL A 86 -1.99 8.46 7.21
CA VAL A 86 -1.56 7.24 6.50
C VAL A 86 -2.10 6.03 7.24
N VAL A 87 -2.84 5.17 6.55
CA VAL A 87 -3.28 3.87 7.09
C VAL A 87 -2.42 2.79 6.43
N PRO A 88 -1.47 2.16 7.15
CA PRO A 88 -0.62 1.13 6.54
C PRO A 88 -1.42 -0.17 6.36
N VAL A 89 -1.26 -0.79 5.20
CA VAL A 89 -1.92 -2.06 4.86
C VAL A 89 -0.86 -3.04 4.38
N ALA A 90 -0.78 -4.20 5.03
CA ALA A 90 0.05 -5.32 4.61
C ALA A 90 -0.82 -6.36 3.91
N LEU A 91 -0.43 -6.76 2.70
CA LEU A 91 -1.06 -7.86 1.97
C LEU A 91 -0.23 -9.12 2.14
N VAL A 92 -0.80 -10.10 2.84
CA VAL A 92 -0.09 -11.28 3.30
C VAL A 92 -0.69 -12.53 2.67
N ARG A 93 0.14 -13.47 2.22
CA ARG A 93 -0.33 -14.76 1.70
C ARG A 93 -0.45 -15.79 2.82
N THR A 94 -1.65 -16.30 3.04
CA THR A 94 -1.98 -17.18 4.18
C THR A 94 -2.05 -18.67 3.86
N GLY A 95 -1.96 -19.07 2.58
CA GLY A 95 -2.05 -20.49 2.19
C GLY A 95 -1.00 -20.92 1.16
N ARG A 96 -0.73 -22.24 1.11
CA ARG A 96 -0.04 -22.87 -0.03
C ARG A 96 -1.05 -23.05 -1.15
N THR A 97 -0.81 -22.38 -2.27
CA THR A 97 -1.65 -22.53 -3.45
C THR A 97 -1.32 -23.83 -4.18
N VAL A 98 -2.21 -24.82 -4.11
CA VAL A 98 -2.09 -26.12 -4.79
C VAL A 98 -3.22 -26.30 -5.82
N GLY A 99 -2.93 -26.93 -6.95
CA GLY A 99 -3.90 -27.18 -8.03
C GLY A 99 -4.47 -25.90 -8.66
N VAL A 100 -5.70 -25.94 -9.17
CA VAL A 100 -6.43 -24.80 -9.83
C VAL A 100 -6.44 -23.51 -8.99
N ARG A 101 -6.30 -23.64 -7.66
CA ARG A 101 -6.25 -22.51 -6.74
C ARG A 101 -5.03 -21.61 -6.94
N TRP A 102 -3.97 -22.05 -7.64
CA TRP A 102 -2.78 -21.22 -7.97
C TRP A 102 -3.13 -19.87 -8.60
N ARG A 103 -4.26 -19.79 -9.30
CA ARG A 103 -4.81 -18.57 -9.91
C ARG A 103 -5.44 -17.60 -8.90
N CYS A 104 -5.77 -18.06 -7.70
CA CYS A 104 -6.39 -17.29 -6.63
C CYS A 104 -5.69 -17.59 -5.29
N PRO A 105 -4.49 -17.04 -5.04
CA PRO A 105 -3.81 -17.20 -3.76
C PRO A 105 -4.68 -16.66 -2.62
N GLN A 106 -4.70 -17.35 -1.48
CA GLN A 106 -5.37 -16.84 -0.29
C GLN A 106 -4.57 -15.66 0.26
N LEU A 107 -5.17 -14.48 0.21
CA LEU A 107 -4.60 -13.21 0.66
C LEU A 107 -5.37 -12.71 1.88
N GLU A 108 -4.64 -12.29 2.89
CA GLU A 108 -5.14 -11.58 4.06
C GLU A 108 -4.62 -10.14 4.01
N ALA A 109 -5.51 -9.17 4.22
CA ALA A 109 -5.13 -7.78 4.38
C ALA A 109 -5.09 -7.44 5.87
N ARG A 110 -3.93 -7.03 6.37
CA ARG A 110 -3.74 -6.54 7.73
C ARG A 110 -3.67 -5.02 7.71
N VAL A 111 -4.61 -4.38 8.39
CA VAL A 111 -4.79 -2.93 8.38
C VAL A 111 -4.32 -2.36 9.73
N GLY A 112 -3.42 -1.40 9.67
CA GLY A 112 -2.92 -0.71 10.86
C GLY A 112 -3.81 0.45 11.28
N SER A 113 -3.50 1.02 12.45
CA SER A 113 -4.16 2.24 12.91
C SER A 113 -3.73 3.45 12.06
N PRO A 114 -4.60 4.48 11.89
CA PRO A 114 -4.23 5.72 11.23
C PRO A 114 -3.00 6.38 11.87
N MET A 115 -2.02 6.74 11.05
CA MET A 115 -0.77 7.38 11.46
C MET A 115 -0.71 8.80 10.92
N TYR A 116 -0.54 9.77 11.83
CA TYR A 116 -0.42 11.19 11.48
C TYR A 116 1.05 11.62 11.49
N PRO A 117 1.44 12.58 10.62
CA PRO A 117 2.76 13.19 10.70
C PRO A 117 2.89 13.96 12.02
N ASP A 118 4.06 13.89 12.64
CA ASP A 118 4.34 14.64 13.87
C ASP A 118 4.50 16.14 13.53
N PRO A 119 3.62 17.02 14.04
CA PRO A 119 3.67 18.45 13.74
C PRO A 119 4.82 19.18 14.45
N THR A 120 5.45 18.55 15.44
CA THR A 120 6.56 19.14 16.20
C THR A 120 7.91 18.98 15.49
N LEU A 121 7.98 18.06 14.53
CA LEU A 121 9.20 17.78 13.78
C LEU A 121 9.31 18.64 12.50
N PRO A 122 10.54 18.99 12.08
CA PRO A 122 10.77 19.55 10.75
C PRO A 122 10.20 18.65 9.65
N THR A 123 9.66 19.23 8.58
CA THR A 123 8.98 18.51 7.47
C THR A 123 9.72 17.27 6.98
N HIS A 124 11.04 17.35 6.78
CA HIS A 124 11.84 16.22 6.32
C HIS A 124 11.88 15.07 7.34
N GLN A 125 11.99 15.40 8.63
CA GLN A 125 12.03 14.43 9.72
C GLN A 125 10.64 13.81 9.95
N ALA A 126 9.57 14.61 9.98
CA ALA A 126 8.20 14.11 10.10
C ALA A 126 7.85 13.10 9.00
N ARG A 127 8.26 13.40 7.76
CA ARG A 127 8.09 12.50 6.61
C ARG A 127 8.83 11.17 6.81
N GLU A 128 10.10 11.24 7.19
CA GLU A 128 10.95 10.05 7.32
C GLU A 128 10.51 9.17 8.51
N GLU A 129 10.15 9.79 9.62
CA GLU A 129 9.64 9.13 10.80
C GLU A 129 8.32 8.39 10.48
N LEU A 130 7.38 9.05 9.80
CA LEU A 130 6.12 8.45 9.38
C LEU A 130 6.34 7.28 8.39
N ARG A 131 7.29 7.45 7.45
CA ARG A 131 7.71 6.39 6.52
C ARG A 131 8.20 5.15 7.26
N GLN A 132 9.11 5.33 8.23
CA GLN A 132 9.67 4.24 9.01
C GLN A 132 8.64 3.57 9.93
N ARG A 133 7.68 4.31 10.49
CA ARG A 133 6.57 3.73 11.27
C ARG A 133 5.70 2.82 10.39
N ALA A 134 5.31 3.30 9.21
CA ALA A 134 4.49 2.52 8.29
C ALA A 134 5.23 1.29 7.75
N GLU A 135 6.51 1.44 7.39
CA GLU A 135 7.35 0.33 6.92
C GLU A 135 7.50 -0.74 8.01
N ARG A 136 7.78 -0.35 9.25
CA ARG A 136 7.86 -1.29 10.38
C ARG A 136 6.58 -2.09 10.59
N PHE A 137 5.42 -1.44 10.51
CA PHE A 137 4.13 -2.13 10.62
C PHE A 137 3.99 -3.22 9.55
N VAL A 138 4.29 -2.88 8.29
CA VAL A 138 4.14 -3.83 7.18
C VAL A 138 5.15 -4.98 7.30
N SER A 139 6.40 -4.70 7.65
CA SER A 139 7.41 -5.74 7.88
C SER A 139 7.01 -6.71 8.99
N GLN A 140 6.56 -6.19 10.13
CA GLN A 140 6.09 -7.03 11.26
C GLN A 140 4.92 -7.93 10.85
N ALA A 141 3.95 -7.38 10.12
CA ALA A 141 2.80 -8.12 9.63
C ALA A 141 3.19 -9.28 8.68
N LEU A 142 4.24 -9.09 7.87
CA LEU A 142 4.79 -10.14 7.01
C LEU A 142 5.57 -11.20 7.80
N ASP A 143 6.38 -10.78 8.77
CA ASP A 143 7.21 -11.66 9.59
C ASP A 143 6.38 -12.59 10.48
N GLU A 144 5.32 -12.10 11.12
CA GLU A 144 4.39 -12.91 11.92
C GLU A 144 3.81 -14.09 11.12
N THR A 145 3.58 -13.86 9.83
CA THR A 145 3.02 -14.88 8.94
C THR A 145 4.10 -15.83 8.43
N ALA A 146 5.34 -15.37 8.29
CA ALA A 146 6.48 -16.25 8.07
C ALA A 146 6.74 -17.17 9.27
N GLY A 147 6.63 -16.66 10.50
CA GLY A 147 6.75 -17.43 11.74
C GLY A 147 5.67 -18.51 11.88
N THR A 148 4.42 -18.17 11.58
CA THR A 148 3.28 -19.10 11.61
C THR A 148 3.49 -20.31 10.67
N ARG A 149 4.15 -20.11 9.51
CA ARG A 149 4.44 -21.19 8.55
C ARG A 149 5.52 -22.18 9.00
N LYS A 150 6.35 -21.84 9.99
CA LYS A 150 7.48 -22.70 10.43
C LYS A 150 7.06 -23.80 11.43
N GLY A 151 5.84 -23.72 11.99
CA GLY A 151 5.34 -24.61 13.05
C GLY A 151 4.34 -25.69 12.64
N GLU A 152 3.92 -25.74 11.38
CA GLU A 152 2.89 -26.70 10.92
C GLU A 152 3.56 -27.97 10.36
N PRO A 153 3.25 -29.18 10.89
CA PRO A 153 3.91 -30.40 10.47
C PRO A 153 3.61 -30.72 9.00
N VAL A 154 4.64 -31.15 8.26
CA VAL A 154 4.55 -31.56 6.86
C VAL A 154 3.85 -32.91 6.78
N THR A 155 2.52 -32.94 6.75
CA THR A 155 1.75 -34.10 6.27
C THR A 155 1.45 -33.92 4.80
N GLY A 156 2.36 -34.38 3.95
CA GLY A 156 2.10 -34.57 2.52
C GLY A 156 1.31 -35.86 2.28
N PRO A 157 0.44 -35.92 1.27
CA PRO A 157 -0.22 -37.18 0.88
C PRO A 157 0.79 -38.16 0.29
N ARG A 158 0.70 -39.43 0.70
CA ARG A 158 1.39 -40.57 0.08
C ARG A 158 0.71 -40.95 -1.23
#